data_AF-A0A249PLD6-F1
#
_entry.id   AF-A0A249PLD6-F1
#
_cell.length_a   1.000
_cell.length_b   1.000
_cell.length_c   1.000
_cell.angle_alpha   90.00
_cell.angle_beta   90.00
_cell.angle_gamma   90.00
#
_symmetry.space_group_name_H-M   'P 1'
#
loop_
_entity.id
_entity.type
_entity.pdbx_description
1 polymer ?
#
loop_
_entity_poly.entity_id
_entity_poly.type
_entity_poly.pdbx_seq_one_letter_code
_entity_poly.pdbx_strand_id
1 'polypeptide(L)'
;MDNIRVSAQRAGADWNFETPRMVPGNATPSLVQMPEAMKRELYEYPSRISTVAEAERAQKLRMQAVEADHDRVFGNSTSRVIEVGRRFTPYEVAHPEHDYEEHVVVSMRQTVIDRSYETNANDPEYSNSFEAVPARVPLTPHRQTKRPRIEGTQVAIVAGPPGEEIHPDKYGRIKLWFPWDRKAKKDGSDTCWVRVAQSWGGGTWGAQIIPRIGMEVMVAFVDGDPDRPLVTGVVPNPANPVPYDLPANKTRMVLRSNTHKGQGFNEITFEDEAGRENQFFHAQKDQTTRVLNDRTKRIDRHEIASIGANRAVEVGGNQKHEIGGSMNTVVGGTGPMAMALMGAVQRLSGHTAGLLSQAGQIAGGGGPALAAFAGTLASSALGFLDAGGLGSREGVVAGASPRADAGTALAGSGTGVGDAASGLFPLPGIMNTIVGSFKSDTIGVARAEQIGVSKVTNVGQTSLEKVGKFKKVIVGEEFVIECGASKFIMRKDGTVIILGTQFNFTASGPTQINGVVVDLNKPGGGFSEASPTSSDTTAKG
;
A
#
# COMPACT_ATOMS: atom_id res chain seq x y z
N MET A 1 53.67 35.77 6.00
CA MET A 1 54.65 34.78 6.48
C MET A 1 53.88 33.72 7.25
N ASP A 2 53.26 32.79 6.52
CA ASP A 2 52.70 31.59 7.14
C ASP A 2 53.84 30.59 7.28
N ASN A 3 54.27 30.33 8.52
CA ASN A 3 55.29 29.32 8.81
C ASN A 3 54.84 27.98 8.22
N ILE A 4 55.46 27.54 7.13
CA ILE A 4 55.32 26.20 6.56
C ILE A 4 55.82 25.23 7.64
N ARG A 5 54.88 24.73 8.45
CA ARG A 5 55.16 23.65 9.39
C ARG A 5 55.34 22.40 8.56
N VAL A 6 56.59 22.03 8.30
CA VAL A 6 56.95 20.77 7.65
C VAL A 6 56.29 19.62 8.43
N SER A 7 55.38 18.89 7.77
CA SER A 7 54.69 17.73 8.33
C SER A 7 55.42 16.47 7.93
N ALA A 8 55.61 15.53 8.86
CA ALA A 8 56.24 14.26 8.56
C ALA A 8 55.31 13.23 7.94
N GLN A 9 53.99 13.45 7.98
CA GLN A 9 53.04 12.61 7.27
C GLN A 9 51.83 13.38 6.77
N ARG A 10 51.31 12.99 5.60
CA ARG A 10 50.07 13.47 5.00
C ARG A 10 49.08 12.34 5.01
N ALA A 11 47.96 12.54 5.67
CA ALA A 11 46.90 11.57 5.75
C ALA A 11 45.61 12.12 5.17
N GLY A 12 44.78 11.23 4.64
CA GLY A 12 43.48 11.61 4.14
C GLY A 12 42.54 10.44 4.06
N ALA A 13 41.27 10.73 4.30
CA ALA A 13 40.19 9.76 4.28
C ALA A 13 38.94 10.35 3.63
N ASP A 14 38.02 9.49 3.23
CA ASP A 14 36.73 9.90 2.68
C ASP A 14 35.66 8.82 2.90
N TRP A 15 34.39 9.21 2.79
CA TRP A 15 33.28 8.30 2.96
C TRP A 15 32.84 7.68 1.64
N ASN A 16 32.71 6.35 1.60
CA ASN A 16 32.11 5.62 0.49
C ASN A 16 30.91 4.79 0.99
N PHE A 17 29.71 5.17 0.54
CA PHE A 17 28.47 4.51 0.97
C PHE A 17 28.35 3.05 0.47
N GLU A 18 29.10 2.65 -0.56
CA GLU A 18 29.10 1.27 -1.04
C GLU A 18 29.93 0.33 -0.14
N THR A 19 30.80 0.89 0.69
CA THR A 19 31.66 0.15 1.64
C THR A 19 31.52 0.71 3.07
N PRO A 20 30.29 0.80 3.64
CA PRO A 20 30.01 1.62 4.83
C PRO A 20 30.67 1.13 6.13
N ARG A 21 31.30 -0.06 6.13
CA ARG A 21 32.02 -0.63 7.28
C ARG A 21 33.50 -0.25 7.30
N MET A 22 33.99 0.42 6.26
CA MET A 22 35.38 0.83 6.12
C MET A 22 35.39 2.26 5.59
N VAL A 23 36.24 3.11 6.16
CA VAL A 23 36.50 4.45 5.62
C VAL A 23 37.78 4.35 4.79
N PRO A 24 37.73 4.45 3.45
CA PRO A 24 38.92 4.52 2.63
C PRO A 24 39.83 5.66 3.08
N GLY A 25 41.08 5.33 3.38
CA GLY A 25 42.07 6.31 3.79
C GLY A 25 43.48 5.73 3.76
N ASN A 26 44.47 6.62 3.73
CA ASN A 26 45.88 6.25 3.84
C ASN A 26 46.67 7.41 4.45
N ALA A 27 47.85 7.10 4.98
CA ALA A 27 48.85 8.08 5.38
C ALA A 27 50.15 7.82 4.61
N THR A 28 50.72 8.86 4.01
CA THR A 28 52.03 8.80 3.35
C THR A 28 53.06 9.55 4.19
N PRO A 29 54.14 8.88 4.65
CA PRO A 29 55.22 9.54 5.36
C PRO A 29 56.08 10.38 4.41
N SER A 30 56.75 11.39 4.96
CA SER A 30 57.69 12.21 4.21
C SER A 30 59.02 11.48 4.02
N LEU A 31 59.64 11.68 2.85
CA LEU A 31 61.01 11.30 2.54
C LEU A 31 62.03 12.23 3.22
N VAL A 32 61.62 13.45 3.57
CA VAL A 32 62.45 14.43 4.28
C VAL A 32 62.45 14.09 5.77
N GLN A 33 63.57 13.59 6.29
CA GLN A 33 63.70 13.25 7.70
C GLN A 33 64.15 14.46 8.52
N MET A 34 63.25 14.96 9.38
CA MET A 34 63.56 15.98 10.38
C MET A 34 63.27 15.46 11.79
N PRO A 35 64.24 15.49 12.73
CA PRO A 35 64.12 14.85 14.04
C PRO A 35 62.86 15.22 14.85
N GLU A 36 62.42 16.48 14.83
CA GLU A 36 61.21 16.92 15.56
C GLU A 36 59.94 16.98 14.71
N ALA A 37 60.04 17.07 13.38
CA ALA A 37 58.88 17.14 12.50
C ALA A 37 58.19 15.77 12.34
N MET A 38 58.92 14.67 12.60
CA MET A 38 58.46 13.26 12.58
C MET A 38 57.15 12.99 13.33
N LYS A 39 56.79 13.86 14.30
CA LYS A 39 55.58 13.72 15.12
C LYS A 39 54.35 14.44 14.55
N ARG A 40 54.48 15.21 13.46
CA ARG A 40 53.43 16.10 12.96
C ARG A 40 52.75 15.50 11.73
N GLU A 41 51.43 15.41 11.80
CA GLU A 41 50.56 14.95 10.73
C GLU A 41 49.71 16.08 10.16
N LEU A 42 49.52 16.06 8.85
CA LEU A 42 48.58 16.92 8.15
C LEU A 42 47.44 16.07 7.56
N TYR A 43 46.26 16.20 8.14
CA TYR A 43 45.07 15.40 7.82
C TYR A 43 44.04 16.18 6.98
N GLU A 44 43.43 15.54 5.98
CA GLU A 44 42.39 16.13 5.12
C GLU A 44 41.15 15.22 4.98
N TYR A 45 39.97 15.76 5.30
CA TYR A 45 38.66 15.14 5.06
C TYR A 45 37.65 16.20 4.59
N PRO A 46 36.85 15.95 3.53
CA PRO A 46 36.93 14.81 2.62
C PRO A 46 38.16 14.88 1.69
N SER A 47 38.80 13.73 1.45
CA SER A 47 39.99 13.66 0.56
C SER A 47 39.69 13.44 -0.92
N ARG A 48 38.43 13.33 -1.33
CA ARG A 48 37.95 13.05 -2.70
C ARG A 48 38.52 11.76 -3.28
N ILE A 49 38.36 10.69 -2.53
CA ILE A 49 38.82 9.34 -2.85
C ILE A 49 37.67 8.36 -2.63
N SER A 50 37.65 7.29 -3.41
CA SER A 50 36.64 6.23 -3.32
C SER A 50 37.23 4.90 -2.85
N THR A 51 38.54 4.72 -3.01
CA THR A 51 39.28 3.49 -2.67
C THR A 51 40.58 3.79 -1.93
N VAL A 52 41.15 2.78 -1.26
CA VAL A 52 42.44 2.89 -0.56
C VAL A 52 43.60 3.16 -1.55
N ALA A 53 43.55 2.57 -2.76
CA ALA A 53 44.57 2.81 -3.78
C ALA A 53 44.57 4.28 -4.27
N GLU A 54 43.38 4.89 -4.41
CA GLU A 54 43.26 6.32 -4.68
C GLU A 54 43.77 7.16 -3.50
N ALA A 55 43.53 6.72 -2.26
CA ALA A 55 44.06 7.35 -1.06
C ALA A 55 45.59 7.40 -1.06
N GLU A 56 46.23 6.27 -1.35
CA GLU A 56 47.69 6.16 -1.43
C GLU A 56 48.26 7.09 -2.50
N ARG A 57 47.69 7.06 -3.72
CA ARG A 57 48.14 7.94 -4.80
C ARG A 57 47.96 9.43 -4.45
N ALA A 58 46.80 9.79 -3.90
CA ALA A 58 46.49 11.18 -3.57
C ALA A 58 47.38 11.71 -2.44
N GLN A 59 47.58 10.93 -1.36
CA GLN A 59 48.44 11.35 -0.26
C GLN A 59 49.91 11.41 -0.67
N LYS A 60 50.38 10.52 -1.54
CA LYS A 60 51.72 10.59 -2.12
C LYS A 60 51.97 11.88 -2.89
N LEU A 61 51.08 12.25 -3.81
CA LEU A 61 51.21 13.50 -4.57
C LEU A 61 51.13 14.73 -3.67
N ARG A 62 50.27 14.71 -2.64
CA ARG A 62 50.16 15.81 -1.67
C ARG A 62 51.40 15.93 -0.79
N MET A 63 52.02 14.81 -0.41
CA MET A 63 53.28 14.82 0.32
C MET A 63 54.41 15.38 -0.56
N GLN A 64 54.54 14.89 -1.78
CA GLN A 64 55.56 15.37 -2.74
C GLN A 64 55.46 16.88 -3.00
N ALA A 65 54.25 17.45 -3.04
CA ALA A 65 54.07 18.89 -3.18
C ALA A 65 54.62 19.68 -1.98
N VAL A 66 54.42 19.19 -0.75
CA VAL A 66 54.96 19.82 0.47
C VAL A 66 56.48 19.66 0.53
N GLU A 67 57.00 18.49 0.15
CA GLU A 67 58.44 18.21 0.12
C GLU A 67 59.18 19.07 -0.92
N ALA A 68 58.54 19.38 -2.05
CA ALA A 68 59.12 20.22 -3.08
C ALA A 68 59.46 21.64 -2.59
N ASP A 69 58.86 22.13 -1.51
CA ASP A 69 59.18 23.44 -0.92
C ASP A 69 60.30 23.38 0.10
N HIS A 70 60.76 22.18 0.48
CA HIS A 70 61.75 22.03 1.54
C HIS A 70 63.12 22.55 1.13
N ASP A 71 63.56 22.22 -0.09
CA ASP A 71 64.91 22.49 -0.59
C ASP A 71 64.83 23.32 -1.88
N ARG A 72 65.12 24.63 -1.74
CA ARG A 72 65.05 25.61 -2.83
C ARG A 72 66.40 26.32 -2.94
N VAL A 73 66.93 26.35 -4.15
CA VAL A 73 68.17 27.05 -4.50
C VAL A 73 67.83 28.29 -5.31
N PHE A 74 68.39 29.44 -4.92
CA PHE A 74 68.22 30.71 -5.62
C PHE A 74 69.54 31.11 -6.27
N GLY A 75 69.49 31.48 -7.54
CA GLY A 75 70.66 31.87 -8.32
C GLY A 75 70.41 33.12 -9.15
N ASN A 76 71.50 33.84 -9.44
CA ASN A 76 71.50 34.93 -10.42
C ASN A 76 72.51 34.60 -11.52
N SER A 77 72.18 34.90 -12.77
CA SER A 77 73.07 34.65 -13.91
C SER A 77 72.90 35.70 -15.00
N THR A 78 73.94 35.85 -15.82
CA THR A 78 73.90 36.56 -17.11
C THR A 78 73.82 35.58 -18.29
N SER A 79 73.74 34.27 -18.02
CA SER A 79 73.64 33.24 -19.05
C SER A 79 72.24 33.17 -19.64
N ARG A 80 72.15 33.30 -20.97
CA ARG A 80 70.90 33.20 -21.74
C ARG A 80 70.43 31.77 -21.99
N VAL A 81 71.24 30.76 -21.62
CA VAL A 81 70.99 29.34 -21.89
C VAL A 81 70.17 28.68 -20.78
N ILE A 82 70.07 29.33 -19.62
CA ILE A 82 69.26 28.83 -18.50
C ILE A 82 67.77 28.98 -18.84
N GLU A 83 67.03 27.88 -18.72
CA GLU A 83 65.61 27.80 -19.05
C GLU A 83 64.86 27.02 -17.95
N VAL A 84 63.62 27.43 -17.67
CA VAL A 84 62.74 26.72 -16.73
C VAL A 84 62.45 25.32 -17.27
N GLY A 85 62.55 24.30 -16.41
CA GLY A 85 62.37 22.89 -16.73
C GLY A 85 63.67 22.17 -17.14
N ARG A 86 64.79 22.88 -17.34
CA ARG A 86 66.07 22.24 -17.63
C ARG A 86 66.84 21.86 -16.37
N ARG A 87 67.65 20.82 -16.52
CA ARG A 87 68.61 20.40 -15.51
C ARG A 87 69.97 21.07 -15.72
N PHE A 88 70.65 21.33 -14.63
CA PHE A 88 72.04 21.78 -14.64
C PHE A 88 72.75 21.29 -13.38
N THR A 89 74.05 21.06 -13.49
CA THR A 89 74.91 20.73 -12.34
C THR A 89 75.79 21.93 -12.05
N PRO A 90 75.64 22.59 -10.88
CA PRO A 90 76.53 23.66 -10.47
C PRO A 90 77.97 23.15 -10.32
N TYR A 91 78.95 24.02 -10.53
CA TYR A 91 80.33 23.78 -10.15
C TYR A 91 80.96 25.09 -9.65
N GLU A 92 81.89 25.00 -8.72
CA GLU A 92 82.59 26.16 -8.17
C GLU A 92 84.03 26.20 -8.70
N VAL A 93 84.44 27.35 -9.25
CA VAL A 93 85.79 27.53 -9.79
C VAL A 93 86.83 27.73 -8.67
N ALA A 94 86.43 28.40 -7.57
CA ALA A 94 87.31 28.69 -6.43
C ALA A 94 87.56 27.46 -5.55
N HIS A 95 86.61 26.52 -5.50
CA HIS A 95 86.65 25.29 -4.73
C HIS A 95 86.19 24.09 -5.58
N PRO A 96 87.03 23.59 -6.51
CA PRO A 96 86.67 22.46 -7.37
C PRO A 96 86.38 21.15 -6.64
N GLU A 97 86.76 21.04 -5.36
CA GLU A 97 86.47 19.92 -4.47
C GLU A 97 84.99 19.84 -4.04
N HIS A 98 84.22 20.92 -4.20
CA HIS A 98 82.79 20.93 -3.89
C HIS A 98 81.98 20.21 -4.97
N ASP A 99 81.37 19.08 -4.60
CA ASP A 99 80.46 18.34 -5.46
C ASP A 99 79.02 18.82 -5.22
N TYR A 100 78.37 19.34 -6.27
CA TYR A 100 76.99 19.82 -6.21
C TYR A 100 76.06 18.83 -6.92
N GLU A 101 74.91 18.56 -6.31
CA GLU A 101 73.90 17.71 -6.94
C GLU A 101 73.30 18.38 -8.21
N GLU A 102 72.71 17.56 -9.09
CA GLU A 102 71.98 18.07 -10.26
C GLU A 102 70.71 18.80 -9.81
N HIS A 103 70.43 19.97 -10.37
CA HIS A 103 69.27 20.80 -10.06
C HIS A 103 68.40 21.03 -11.30
N VAL A 104 67.10 21.25 -11.10
CA VAL A 104 66.13 21.61 -12.14
C VAL A 104 65.65 23.04 -11.88
N VAL A 105 65.68 23.90 -12.89
CA VAL A 105 65.14 25.27 -12.77
C VAL A 105 63.62 25.23 -12.79
N VAL A 106 62.96 25.83 -11.78
CA VAL A 106 61.50 25.77 -11.61
C VAL A 106 60.80 27.11 -11.83
N SER A 107 61.53 28.21 -11.66
CA SER A 107 61.04 29.57 -11.91
C SER A 107 62.21 30.44 -12.35
N MET A 108 61.96 31.41 -13.22
CA MET A 108 62.98 32.35 -13.66
C MET A 108 62.33 33.69 -13.98
N ARG A 109 62.95 34.78 -13.52
CA ARG A 109 62.67 36.14 -13.93
C ARG A 109 63.87 36.69 -14.69
N GLN A 110 63.61 37.14 -15.92
CA GLN A 110 64.62 37.72 -16.80
C GLN A 110 64.43 39.24 -16.87
N THR A 111 65.54 39.96 -16.90
CA THR A 111 65.58 41.41 -17.08
C THR A 111 66.48 41.71 -18.27
N VAL A 112 65.90 42.34 -19.29
CA VAL A 112 66.57 42.74 -20.52
C VAL A 112 66.44 44.25 -20.64
N ILE A 113 67.58 44.94 -20.74
CA ILE A 113 67.62 46.39 -20.87
C ILE A 113 68.31 46.72 -22.19
N ASP A 114 67.63 47.47 -23.04
CA ASP A 114 68.18 48.01 -24.28
C ASP A 114 68.38 49.53 -24.12
N ARG A 115 69.64 49.99 -24.17
CA ARG A 115 70.02 51.41 -24.04
C ARG A 115 70.40 52.05 -25.36
N SER A 116 70.15 51.38 -26.49
CA SER A 116 70.53 51.84 -27.82
C SER A 116 69.95 53.20 -28.19
N TYR A 117 68.74 53.52 -27.73
CA TYR A 117 68.08 54.81 -27.96
C TYR A 117 68.72 55.99 -27.21
N GLU A 118 69.32 55.76 -26.04
CA GLU A 118 69.87 56.81 -25.18
C GLU A 118 71.36 57.08 -25.44
N THR A 119 72.09 56.07 -25.89
CA THR A 119 73.57 56.09 -25.90
C THR A 119 74.19 55.90 -27.28
N ASN A 120 73.40 55.64 -28.33
CA ASN A 120 73.87 55.20 -29.65
C ASN A 120 74.84 54.00 -29.61
N ALA A 121 74.93 53.28 -28.48
CA ALA A 121 75.74 52.08 -28.29
C ALA A 121 74.83 50.84 -28.29
N ASN A 122 75.28 49.76 -28.93
CA ASN A 122 74.51 48.53 -29.11
C ASN A 122 74.90 47.45 -28.08
N ASP A 123 74.76 47.78 -26.79
CA ASP A 123 75.13 46.89 -25.68
C ASP A 123 73.88 46.51 -24.85
N PRO A 124 73.10 45.50 -25.26
CA PRO A 124 71.95 45.05 -24.48
C PRO A 124 72.39 44.32 -23.21
N GLU A 125 71.92 44.80 -22.05
CA GLU A 125 72.18 44.18 -20.75
C GLU A 125 71.16 43.06 -20.51
N TYR A 126 71.65 41.87 -20.16
CA TYR A 126 70.82 40.72 -19.80
C TYR A 126 71.22 40.20 -18.42
N SER A 127 70.22 40.01 -17.57
CA SER A 127 70.35 39.31 -16.30
C SER A 127 69.13 38.43 -16.06
N ASN A 128 69.31 37.37 -15.28
CA ASN A 128 68.23 36.57 -14.77
C ASN A 128 68.46 36.25 -13.29
N SER A 129 67.33 36.06 -12.61
CA SER A 129 67.26 35.44 -11.29
C SER A 129 66.39 34.20 -11.44
N PHE A 130 66.83 33.08 -10.91
CA PHE A 130 66.13 31.82 -11.05
C PHE A 130 66.07 31.07 -9.73
N GLU A 131 65.07 30.21 -9.64
CA GLU A 131 64.84 29.27 -8.55
C GLU A 131 64.99 27.86 -9.11
N ALA A 132 65.68 27.00 -8.38
CA ALA A 132 65.91 25.62 -8.74
C ALA A 132 65.65 24.67 -7.57
N VAL A 133 65.36 23.41 -7.88
CA VAL A 133 65.17 22.32 -6.92
C VAL A 133 66.10 21.16 -7.26
N PRO A 134 66.56 20.37 -6.27
CA PRO A 134 67.33 19.15 -6.54
C PRO A 134 66.59 18.18 -7.48
N ALA A 135 67.28 17.62 -8.46
CA ALA A 135 66.69 16.72 -9.47
C ALA A 135 66.15 15.41 -8.90
N ARG A 136 66.57 15.02 -7.68
CA ARG A 136 66.06 13.86 -6.95
C ARG A 136 64.63 14.05 -6.40
N VAL A 137 64.18 15.29 -6.22
CA VAL A 137 62.86 15.59 -5.63
C VAL A 137 61.80 15.73 -6.72
N PRO A 138 60.74 14.90 -6.73
CA PRO A 138 59.65 15.05 -7.68
C PRO A 138 58.87 16.36 -7.46
N LEU A 139 58.91 17.28 -8.43
CA LEU A 139 58.19 18.55 -8.35
C LEU A 139 56.69 18.34 -8.64
N THR A 140 55.90 18.15 -7.58
CA THR A 140 54.43 18.13 -7.70
C THR A 140 53.86 19.52 -7.40
N PRO A 141 53.05 20.13 -8.29
CA PRO A 141 52.48 21.45 -8.05
C PRO A 141 51.55 21.49 -6.82
N HIS A 142 51.60 22.60 -6.08
CA HIS A 142 50.61 22.88 -5.04
C HIS A 142 49.21 23.13 -5.61
N ARG A 143 48.18 22.75 -4.84
CA ARG A 143 46.77 22.98 -5.17
C ARG A 143 46.34 24.44 -4.89
N GLN A 144 46.95 25.41 -5.58
CA GLN A 144 46.63 26.83 -5.40
C GLN A 144 45.33 27.24 -6.09
N THR A 145 44.98 26.60 -7.22
CA THR A 145 43.73 26.87 -7.94
C THR A 145 42.54 26.52 -7.06
N LYS A 146 41.74 27.53 -6.73
CA LYS A 146 40.51 27.36 -5.95
C LYS A 146 39.56 26.41 -6.69
N ARG A 147 38.98 25.46 -5.96
CA ARG A 147 38.00 24.55 -6.54
C ARG A 147 36.65 25.26 -6.73
N PRO A 148 35.91 24.94 -7.82
CA PRO A 148 34.52 25.34 -7.95
C PRO A 148 33.72 24.82 -6.76
N ARG A 149 32.80 25.65 -6.25
CA ARG A 149 31.88 25.30 -5.17
C ARG A 149 30.47 25.74 -5.52
N ILE A 150 29.50 24.97 -5.08
CA ILE A 150 28.08 25.34 -5.09
C ILE A 150 27.68 25.50 -3.63
N GLU A 151 27.46 26.76 -3.21
CA GLU A 151 27.22 27.09 -1.80
C GLU A 151 25.79 26.74 -1.32
N GLY A 152 24.89 26.34 -2.23
CA GLY A 152 23.48 26.10 -1.90
C GLY A 152 22.83 24.97 -2.69
N THR A 153 21.53 24.80 -2.49
CA THR A 153 20.73 23.81 -3.21
C THR A 153 20.38 24.32 -4.60
N GLN A 154 20.36 23.43 -5.59
CA GLN A 154 19.91 23.74 -6.94
C GLN A 154 18.74 22.85 -7.36
N VAL A 155 18.00 23.31 -8.37
CA VAL A 155 16.91 22.56 -8.99
C VAL A 155 17.45 21.63 -10.08
N ALA A 156 16.94 20.41 -10.10
CA ALA A 156 17.14 19.47 -11.19
C ALA A 156 15.82 18.75 -11.52
N ILE A 157 15.73 18.20 -12.74
CA ILE A 157 14.62 17.37 -13.17
C ILE A 157 15.08 15.92 -13.22
N VAL A 158 14.25 15.00 -12.75
CA VAL A 158 14.55 13.56 -12.84
C VAL A 158 14.57 13.13 -14.30
N ALA A 159 15.70 12.54 -14.70
CA ALA A 159 15.95 12.07 -16.06
C ALA A 159 15.90 10.54 -16.12
N GLY A 160 15.54 10.00 -17.28
CA GLY A 160 15.54 8.56 -17.53
C GLY A 160 15.17 8.23 -18.99
N PRO A 161 15.27 6.95 -19.36
CA PRO A 161 15.11 6.53 -20.74
C PRO A 161 13.69 6.80 -21.28
N PRO A 162 13.55 7.05 -22.59
CA PRO A 162 12.26 7.33 -23.19
C PRO A 162 11.30 6.14 -23.03
N GLY A 163 10.04 6.43 -22.69
CA GLY A 163 8.99 5.43 -22.50
C GLY A 163 8.96 4.80 -21.09
N GLU A 164 9.95 5.07 -20.25
CA GLU A 164 9.90 4.72 -18.83
C GLU A 164 9.37 5.85 -17.97
N GLU A 165 8.76 5.48 -16.85
CA GLU A 165 8.25 6.42 -15.85
C GLU A 165 9.16 6.48 -14.60
N ILE A 166 9.83 5.36 -14.31
CA ILE A 166 10.59 5.14 -13.07
C ILE A 166 11.92 4.48 -13.45
N HIS A 167 13.05 5.09 -13.08
CA HIS A 167 14.39 4.58 -13.43
C HIS A 167 15.41 4.64 -12.27
N PRO A 168 15.21 3.83 -11.21
CA PRO A 168 16.16 3.71 -10.12
C PRO A 168 17.24 2.64 -10.37
N ASP A 169 18.33 2.71 -9.64
CA ASP A 169 19.28 1.61 -9.50
C ASP A 169 19.03 0.77 -8.22
N LYS A 170 19.91 -0.20 -7.93
CA LYS A 170 19.83 -1.09 -6.76
C LYS A 170 19.86 -0.38 -5.39
N TYR A 171 20.25 0.90 -5.34
CA TYR A 171 20.30 1.70 -4.13
C TYR A 171 19.17 2.74 -4.07
N GLY A 172 18.23 2.71 -5.04
CA GLY A 172 17.20 3.74 -5.17
C GLY A 172 17.73 5.10 -5.59
N ARG A 173 18.93 5.15 -6.21
CA ARG A 173 19.45 6.39 -6.83
C ARG A 173 18.68 6.69 -8.10
N ILE A 174 18.61 7.96 -8.45
CA ILE A 174 18.00 8.44 -9.70
C ILE A 174 19.03 9.20 -10.53
N LYS A 175 18.70 9.44 -11.80
CA LYS A 175 19.48 10.31 -12.67
C LYS A 175 18.80 11.66 -12.82
N LEU A 176 19.60 12.70 -13.01
CA LEU A 176 19.13 14.08 -13.02
C LEU A 176 19.58 14.81 -14.28
N TRP A 177 18.82 15.81 -14.68
CA TRP A 177 19.20 16.84 -15.63
C TRP A 177 19.15 18.20 -14.93
N PHE A 178 20.26 18.95 -15.01
CA PHE A 178 20.34 20.31 -14.47
C PHE A 178 20.00 21.34 -15.56
N PRO A 179 19.23 22.41 -15.27
CA PRO A 179 18.86 23.42 -16.27
C PRO A 179 20.04 24.13 -16.94
N TRP A 180 21.19 24.23 -16.26
CA TRP A 180 22.42 24.81 -16.82
C TRP A 180 23.22 23.82 -17.69
N ASP A 181 22.86 22.53 -17.68
CA ASP A 181 23.49 21.53 -18.53
C ASP A 181 22.91 21.59 -19.95
N ARG A 182 23.65 22.28 -20.81
CA ARG A 182 23.31 22.52 -22.22
C ARG A 182 23.67 21.34 -23.13
N LYS A 183 24.47 20.39 -22.66
CA LYS A 183 24.96 19.25 -23.47
C LYS A 183 24.19 17.97 -23.18
N ALA A 184 23.55 17.88 -22.01
CA ALA A 184 22.79 16.71 -21.62
C ALA A 184 21.63 16.38 -22.58
N LYS A 185 21.49 15.09 -22.90
CA LYS A 185 20.39 14.54 -23.69
C LYS A 185 19.06 14.50 -22.95
N LYS A 186 19.07 14.69 -21.62
CA LYS A 186 17.92 14.64 -20.69
C LYS A 186 17.28 13.25 -20.53
N ASP A 187 17.81 12.24 -21.21
CA ASP A 187 17.40 10.83 -21.09
C ASP A 187 18.15 10.07 -19.97
N GLY A 188 19.05 10.77 -19.25
CA GLY A 188 19.88 10.20 -18.20
C GLY A 188 21.01 9.31 -18.71
N SER A 189 21.23 9.16 -20.02
CA SER A 189 22.33 8.34 -20.54
C SER A 189 23.72 8.90 -20.21
N ASP A 190 23.81 10.22 -20.04
CA ASP A 190 25.04 11.00 -19.86
C ASP A 190 25.21 11.60 -18.46
N THR A 191 24.33 11.25 -17.50
CA THR A 191 24.40 11.74 -16.13
C THR A 191 24.63 10.63 -15.10
N CYS A 192 25.21 11.01 -13.96
CA CYS A 192 25.56 10.07 -12.89
C CYS A 192 24.35 9.68 -12.02
N TRP A 193 24.51 8.62 -11.24
CA TRP A 193 23.53 8.19 -10.25
C TRP A 193 23.62 9.03 -8.98
N VAL A 194 22.51 9.63 -8.58
CA VAL A 194 22.40 10.53 -7.43
C VAL A 194 21.53 9.90 -6.34
N ARG A 195 22.03 9.89 -5.10
CA ARG A 195 21.27 9.37 -3.95
C ARG A 195 20.11 10.31 -3.60
N VAL A 196 19.00 9.73 -3.17
CA VAL A 196 17.79 10.43 -2.74
C VAL A 196 17.62 10.29 -1.24
N ALA A 197 17.55 11.42 -0.53
CA ALA A 197 17.23 11.45 0.88
C ALA A 197 15.81 10.90 1.09
N GLN A 198 15.70 9.96 2.03
CA GLN A 198 14.43 9.37 2.46
C GLN A 198 14.08 9.91 3.85
N SER A 199 12.79 9.95 4.19
CA SER A 199 12.34 10.38 5.53
C SER A 199 12.78 9.43 6.65
N TRP A 200 12.99 8.14 6.32
CA TRP A 200 13.49 7.13 7.25
C TRP A 200 14.19 5.98 6.51
N GLY A 201 15.50 5.78 6.74
CA GLY A 201 16.26 4.68 6.15
C GLY A 201 16.88 3.75 7.20
N GLY A 202 16.35 2.53 7.33
CA GLY A 202 16.93 1.42 8.09
C GLY A 202 17.57 0.37 7.17
N GLY A 203 18.11 -0.71 7.75
CA GLY A 203 18.82 -1.75 6.97
C GLY A 203 17.96 -2.46 5.92
N THR A 204 16.71 -2.80 6.28
CA THR A 204 15.72 -3.45 5.39
C THR A 204 14.30 -2.92 5.64
N TRP A 205 14.18 -1.75 6.27
CA TRP A 205 12.93 -1.18 6.77
C TRP A 205 13.02 0.34 6.76
N GLY A 206 11.89 1.04 6.74
CA GLY A 206 11.82 2.50 6.62
C GLY A 206 10.87 2.95 5.50
N ALA A 207 11.03 4.19 5.05
CA ALA A 207 10.28 4.78 3.96
C ALA A 207 11.12 4.79 2.67
N GLN A 208 10.50 4.43 1.55
CA GLN A 208 11.12 4.50 0.23
C GLN A 208 10.15 5.14 -0.76
N ILE A 209 10.46 6.36 -1.19
CA ILE A 209 9.75 7.08 -2.23
C ILE A 209 10.77 7.40 -3.32
N ILE A 210 10.53 6.88 -4.52
CA ILE A 210 11.41 7.05 -5.68
C ILE A 210 10.80 8.16 -6.55
N PRO A 211 11.47 9.31 -6.70
CA PRO A 211 11.04 10.35 -7.63
C PRO A 211 10.95 9.80 -9.06
N ARG A 212 9.86 10.12 -9.76
CA ARG A 212 9.60 9.66 -11.13
C ARG A 212 10.22 10.61 -12.16
N ILE A 213 10.46 10.10 -13.36
CA ILE A 213 11.00 10.90 -14.48
C ILE A 213 10.10 12.12 -14.72
N GLY A 214 10.71 13.29 -14.88
CA GLY A 214 10.01 14.57 -15.06
C GLY A 214 9.64 15.30 -13.76
N MET A 215 9.79 14.67 -12.59
CA MET A 215 9.61 15.38 -11.32
C MET A 215 10.75 16.37 -11.05
N GLU A 216 10.43 17.46 -10.35
CA GLU A 216 11.40 18.47 -9.93
C GLU A 216 11.96 18.14 -8.54
N VAL A 217 13.28 18.16 -8.41
CA VAL A 217 13.97 17.81 -7.18
C VAL A 217 14.97 18.88 -6.76
N MET A 218 15.15 18.98 -5.45
CA MET A 218 16.14 19.82 -4.79
C MET A 218 17.42 19.01 -4.59
N VAL A 219 18.54 19.54 -5.08
CA VAL A 219 19.85 18.89 -5.04
C VAL A 219 20.81 19.73 -4.21
N ALA A 220 21.26 19.17 -3.09
CA ALA A 220 22.40 19.71 -2.35
C ALA A 220 23.69 19.07 -2.84
N PHE A 221 24.81 19.76 -2.59
CA PHE A 221 26.14 19.29 -2.96
C PHE A 221 26.94 19.09 -1.67
N VAL A 222 27.38 17.86 -1.40
CA VAL A 222 28.09 17.53 -0.15
C VAL A 222 29.38 18.35 -0.10
N ASP A 223 29.60 19.09 1.00
CA ASP A 223 30.70 20.06 1.19
C ASP A 223 30.76 21.20 0.15
N GLY A 224 29.67 21.39 -0.61
CA GLY A 224 29.58 22.29 -1.74
C GLY A 224 30.29 21.81 -3.00
N ASP A 225 30.66 20.52 -3.07
CA ASP A 225 31.37 19.94 -4.20
C ASP A 225 30.42 19.59 -5.36
N PRO A 226 30.54 20.23 -6.55
CA PRO A 226 29.66 19.95 -7.69
C PRO A 226 29.63 18.48 -8.12
N ASP A 227 30.70 17.73 -7.82
CA ASP A 227 30.85 16.31 -8.14
C ASP A 227 30.12 15.38 -7.14
N ARG A 228 29.49 15.94 -6.09
CA ARG A 228 28.83 15.17 -5.01
C ARG A 228 27.38 15.59 -4.79
N PRO A 229 26.50 15.43 -5.80
CA PRO A 229 25.10 15.75 -5.65
C PRO A 229 24.37 14.77 -4.71
N LEU A 230 23.38 15.29 -3.99
CA LEU A 230 22.45 14.54 -3.15
C LEU A 230 21.07 15.19 -3.27
N VAL A 231 20.06 14.40 -3.66
CA VAL A 231 18.68 14.90 -3.67
C VAL A 231 18.17 14.98 -2.23
N THR A 232 17.73 16.16 -1.82
CA THR A 232 17.25 16.45 -0.45
C THR A 232 15.74 16.58 -0.36
N GLY A 233 15.05 16.76 -1.48
CA GLY A 233 13.60 16.86 -1.51
C GLY A 233 13.03 16.87 -2.92
N VAL A 234 11.71 16.69 -3.01
CA VAL A 234 10.92 16.80 -4.25
C VAL A 234 9.99 18.01 -4.07
N VAL A 235 9.87 18.84 -5.09
CA VAL A 235 9.07 20.07 -5.03
C VAL A 235 7.97 20.05 -6.10
N PRO A 236 6.73 20.45 -5.76
CA PRO A 236 5.65 20.58 -6.73
C PRO A 236 5.89 21.79 -7.63
N ASN A 237 5.38 21.72 -8.86
CA ASN A 237 5.44 22.81 -9.83
C ASN A 237 4.17 22.80 -10.71
N PRO A 238 3.94 23.77 -11.61
CA PRO A 238 2.73 23.80 -12.42
C PRO A 238 2.53 22.57 -13.35
N ALA A 239 3.60 21.87 -13.72
CA ALA A 239 3.51 20.64 -14.51
C ALA A 239 3.26 19.39 -13.63
N ASN A 240 3.66 19.43 -12.36
CA ASN A 240 3.46 18.41 -11.34
C ASN A 240 2.79 19.05 -10.11
N PRO A 241 1.48 19.35 -10.19
CA PRO A 241 0.78 20.07 -9.13
C PRO A 241 0.61 19.22 -7.87
N VAL A 242 0.26 19.89 -6.77
CA VAL A 242 -0.10 19.24 -5.52
C VAL A 242 -1.36 18.35 -5.67
N PRO A 243 -1.56 17.33 -4.82
CA PRO A 243 -2.68 16.37 -4.98
C PRO A 243 -4.10 16.96 -4.86
N TYR A 244 -4.24 18.11 -4.19
CA TYR A 244 -5.50 18.85 -4.05
C TYR A 244 -5.31 20.31 -4.36
N ASP A 245 -6.36 20.95 -4.87
CA ASP A 245 -6.39 22.38 -5.11
C ASP A 245 -6.13 23.15 -3.81
N LEU A 246 -5.11 24.01 -3.85
CA LEU A 246 -4.76 24.96 -2.80
C LEU A 246 -5.11 26.38 -3.26
N PRO A 247 -5.55 27.27 -2.34
CA PRO A 247 -5.56 27.12 -0.88
C PRO A 247 -6.82 26.48 -0.28
N ALA A 248 -7.76 26.00 -1.10
CA ALA A 248 -9.05 25.48 -0.63
C ALA A 248 -8.91 24.32 0.37
N ASN A 249 -7.95 23.41 0.15
CA ASN A 249 -7.75 22.22 0.98
C ASN A 249 -6.52 22.32 1.92
N LYS A 250 -6.26 23.52 2.45
CA LYS A 250 -5.06 23.83 3.26
C LYS A 250 -4.92 23.03 4.58
N THR A 251 -6.00 22.43 5.06
CA THR A 251 -6.07 21.62 6.30
C THR A 251 -5.86 20.13 6.06
N ARG A 252 -5.56 19.71 4.82
CA ARG A 252 -5.35 18.29 4.49
C ARG A 252 -3.88 17.91 4.51
N MET A 253 -3.57 16.82 5.20
CA MET A 253 -2.32 16.07 5.04
C MET A 253 -2.55 14.87 4.12
N VAL A 254 -1.68 14.68 3.13
CA VAL A 254 -1.89 13.70 2.05
C VAL A 254 -0.65 12.86 1.77
N LEU A 255 -0.85 11.55 1.66
CA LEU A 255 0.10 10.63 1.04
C LEU A 255 -0.63 9.87 -0.07
N ARG A 256 -0.45 10.32 -1.32
CA ARG A 256 -1.09 9.73 -2.52
C ARG A 256 -0.03 9.17 -3.47
N SER A 257 -0.24 7.94 -3.95
CA SER A 257 0.58 7.32 -5.00
C SER A 257 0.00 7.59 -6.40
N ASN A 258 0.61 7.05 -7.45
CA ASN A 258 0.00 7.00 -8.79
C ASN A 258 0.23 5.60 -9.38
N THR A 259 -0.79 4.99 -9.96
CA THR A 259 -0.66 3.66 -10.61
C THR A 259 0.38 3.74 -11.71
N HIS A 260 1.42 2.92 -11.63
CA HIS A 260 2.47 2.85 -12.65
C HIS A 260 1.91 2.21 -13.92
N LYS A 261 2.14 2.84 -15.09
CA LYS A 261 1.63 2.36 -16.40
C LYS A 261 0.13 2.01 -16.38
N GLY A 262 -0.68 2.80 -15.66
CA GLY A 262 -2.13 2.62 -15.54
C GLY A 262 -2.82 3.86 -14.97
N GLN A 263 -4.09 3.72 -14.59
CA GLN A 263 -4.88 4.81 -14.00
C GLN A 263 -5.22 4.50 -12.53
N GLY A 264 -5.40 5.55 -11.72
CA GLY A 264 -5.78 5.46 -10.32
C GLY A 264 -4.62 5.65 -9.34
N PHE A 265 -4.89 5.49 -8.05
CA PHE A 265 -3.93 5.76 -6.98
C PHE A 265 -4.31 5.03 -5.69
N ASN A 266 -3.36 4.90 -4.76
CA ASN A 266 -3.63 4.59 -3.37
C ASN A 266 -3.43 5.85 -2.54
N GLU A 267 -4.16 6.00 -1.44
CA GLU A 267 -4.11 7.22 -0.66
C GLU A 267 -4.38 7.00 0.83
N ILE A 268 -3.66 7.76 1.65
CA ILE A 268 -3.98 8.00 3.05
C ILE A 268 -4.05 9.52 3.24
N THR A 269 -5.18 10.01 3.73
CA THR A 269 -5.42 11.44 3.92
C THR A 269 -6.02 11.71 5.29
N PHE A 270 -5.61 12.84 5.88
CA PHE A 270 -6.11 13.36 7.14
C PHE A 270 -6.64 14.77 6.89
N GLU A 271 -7.90 15.00 7.25
CA GLU A 271 -8.55 16.31 7.25
C GLU A 271 -8.61 16.80 8.69
N ASP A 272 -8.06 17.99 8.94
CA ASP A 272 -7.96 18.59 10.28
C ASP A 272 -8.89 19.82 10.46
N GLU A 273 -9.77 20.11 9.49
CA GLU A 273 -10.77 21.17 9.64
C GLU A 273 -11.77 20.82 10.75
N ALA A 274 -11.93 21.73 11.72
CA ALA A 274 -12.74 21.50 12.92
C ALA A 274 -14.20 21.16 12.59
N GLY A 275 -14.72 20.08 13.19
CA GLY A 275 -16.07 19.58 12.95
C GLY A 275 -16.24 18.84 11.60
N ARG A 276 -15.17 18.70 10.81
CA ARG A 276 -15.12 18.00 9.53
C ARG A 276 -13.93 17.04 9.45
N GLU A 277 -13.35 16.70 10.60
CA GLU A 277 -12.17 15.87 10.70
C GLU A 277 -12.45 14.50 10.10
N ASN A 278 -11.52 14.01 9.30
CA ASN A 278 -11.69 12.73 8.62
C ASN A 278 -10.34 12.06 8.37
N GLN A 279 -10.30 10.74 8.54
CA GLN A 279 -9.21 9.91 8.09
C GLN A 279 -9.69 9.03 6.94
N PHE A 280 -9.08 9.20 5.77
CA PHE A 280 -9.46 8.50 4.56
C PHE A 280 -8.37 7.52 4.14
N PHE A 281 -8.80 6.30 3.78
CA PHE A 281 -7.96 5.28 3.19
C PHE A 281 -8.58 4.83 1.87
N HIS A 282 -7.81 4.88 0.80
CA HIS A 282 -8.20 4.37 -0.51
C HIS A 282 -7.17 3.38 -1.02
N ALA A 283 -7.65 2.19 -1.35
CA ALA A 283 -6.87 1.16 -2.04
C ALA A 283 -7.41 1.04 -3.46
N GLN A 284 -6.55 1.20 -4.47
CA GLN A 284 -6.96 1.13 -5.88
C GLN A 284 -7.50 -0.24 -6.28
N LYS A 285 -7.05 -1.30 -5.60
CA LYS A 285 -7.42 -2.69 -5.90
C LYS A 285 -7.69 -3.50 -4.63
N ASP A 286 -6.63 -4.02 -4.00
CA ASP A 286 -6.72 -4.93 -2.87
C ASP A 286 -6.24 -4.22 -1.59
N GLN A 287 -7.00 -4.34 -0.49
CA GLN A 287 -6.57 -3.92 0.85
C GLN A 287 -6.39 -5.15 1.73
N THR A 288 -5.15 -5.44 2.12
CA THR A 288 -4.83 -6.54 3.05
C THR A 288 -4.43 -5.98 4.41
N THR A 289 -5.05 -6.46 5.48
CA THR A 289 -4.68 -6.11 6.86
C THR A 289 -4.31 -7.37 7.62
N ARG A 290 -3.07 -7.45 8.10
CA ARG A 290 -2.58 -8.57 8.92
C ARG A 290 -2.21 -8.05 10.31
N VAL A 291 -2.81 -8.63 11.34
CA VAL A 291 -2.54 -8.32 12.75
C VAL A 291 -2.08 -9.61 13.41
N LEU A 292 -0.90 -9.61 14.04
CA LEU A 292 -0.29 -10.81 14.61
C LEU A 292 -0.80 -11.14 16.02
N ASN A 293 -1.37 -10.16 16.70
CA ASN A 293 -1.92 -10.30 18.04
C ASN A 293 -3.36 -9.76 18.05
N ASP A 294 -3.63 -8.67 18.76
CA ASP A 294 -4.98 -8.15 18.95
C ASP A 294 -5.33 -7.01 17.99
N ARG A 295 -6.55 -7.04 17.43
CA ARG A 295 -7.17 -5.91 16.73
C ARG A 295 -8.36 -5.40 17.53
N THR A 296 -8.24 -4.21 18.09
CA THR A 296 -9.34 -3.52 18.77
C THR A 296 -9.95 -2.47 17.84
N LYS A 297 -11.28 -2.44 17.76
CA LYS A 297 -12.04 -1.40 17.04
C LYS A 297 -13.14 -0.88 17.95
N ARG A 298 -13.14 0.43 18.20
CA ARG A 298 -14.21 1.13 18.93
C ARG A 298 -14.74 2.25 18.05
N ILE A 299 -16.06 2.32 17.94
CA ILE A 299 -16.77 3.37 17.21
C ILE A 299 -17.82 3.93 18.16
N ASP A 300 -17.67 5.19 18.58
CA ASP A 300 -18.54 5.78 19.60
C ASP A 300 -19.92 6.16 19.07
N ARG A 301 -20.07 6.32 17.75
CA ARG A 301 -21.35 6.69 17.12
C ARG A 301 -21.89 5.58 16.22
N HIS A 302 -21.46 5.53 14.97
CA HIS A 302 -22.04 4.62 13.96
C HIS A 302 -20.97 3.97 13.11
N GLU A 303 -21.10 2.66 12.87
CA GLU A 303 -20.32 1.92 11.87
C GLU A 303 -21.23 1.52 10.71
N ILE A 304 -20.76 1.74 9.48
CA ILE A 304 -21.43 1.35 8.25
C ILE A 304 -20.44 0.57 7.40
N ALA A 305 -20.86 -0.60 6.94
CA ALA A 305 -20.06 -1.46 6.08
C ALA A 305 -20.92 -1.96 4.91
N SER A 306 -20.38 -1.84 3.69
CA SER A 306 -21.00 -2.33 2.47
C SER A 306 -20.01 -3.20 1.71
N ILE A 307 -20.44 -4.39 1.31
CA ILE A 307 -19.63 -5.36 0.55
C ILE A 307 -20.40 -5.63 -0.74
N GLY A 308 -19.80 -5.26 -1.88
CA GLY A 308 -20.46 -5.36 -3.19
C GLY A 308 -20.61 -6.79 -3.72
N ALA A 309 -19.87 -7.75 -3.14
CA ALA A 309 -19.94 -9.16 -3.47
C ALA A 309 -20.03 -10.00 -2.18
N ASN A 310 -19.01 -10.78 -1.87
CA ASN A 310 -19.05 -11.76 -0.78
C ASN A 310 -18.28 -11.29 0.45
N ARG A 311 -18.83 -11.55 1.64
CA ARG A 311 -18.13 -11.45 2.93
C ARG A 311 -18.00 -12.83 3.54
N ALA A 312 -16.77 -13.26 3.77
CA ALA A 312 -16.46 -14.47 4.53
C ALA A 312 -15.86 -14.09 5.89
N VAL A 313 -16.24 -14.80 6.95
CA VAL A 313 -15.71 -14.62 8.30
C VAL A 313 -15.41 -16.00 8.87
N GLU A 314 -14.17 -16.22 9.26
CA GLU A 314 -13.71 -17.42 9.95
C GLU A 314 -13.15 -17.01 11.30
N VAL A 315 -13.57 -17.71 12.36
CA VAL A 315 -13.13 -17.49 13.73
C VAL A 315 -12.74 -18.84 14.30
N GLY A 316 -11.45 -19.03 14.58
CA GLY A 316 -10.95 -20.31 15.10
C GLY A 316 -11.35 -20.60 16.55
N GLY A 317 -11.72 -19.56 17.30
CA GLY A 317 -12.25 -19.67 18.67
C GLY A 317 -13.73 -19.29 18.73
N ASN A 318 -14.07 -18.37 19.63
CA ASN A 318 -15.46 -17.95 19.84
C ASN A 318 -15.76 -16.63 19.14
N GLN A 319 -16.92 -16.56 18.48
CA GLN A 319 -17.51 -15.31 18.00
C GLN A 319 -18.73 -14.96 18.85
N LYS A 320 -18.67 -13.81 19.53
CA LYS A 320 -19.78 -13.27 20.33
C LYS A 320 -20.23 -11.93 19.76
N HIS A 321 -21.54 -11.77 19.58
CA HIS A 321 -22.17 -10.47 19.33
C HIS A 321 -23.11 -10.16 20.48
N GLU A 322 -22.99 -8.97 21.04
CA GLU A 322 -23.89 -8.45 22.05
C GLU A 322 -24.46 -7.13 21.55
N ILE A 323 -25.78 -7.06 21.47
CA ILE A 323 -26.49 -5.96 20.83
C ILE A 323 -27.46 -5.43 21.88
N GLY A 324 -27.16 -4.25 22.44
CA GLY A 324 -27.97 -3.66 23.51
C GLY A 324 -29.36 -3.20 23.05
N GLY A 325 -29.57 -3.05 21.74
CA GLY A 325 -30.86 -2.73 21.12
C GLY A 325 -31.35 -3.85 20.21
N SER A 326 -31.88 -3.49 19.04
CA SER A 326 -32.41 -4.46 18.07
C SER A 326 -31.35 -4.95 17.08
N MET A 327 -31.41 -6.23 16.73
CA MET A 327 -30.70 -6.81 15.60
C MET A 327 -31.70 -7.13 14.49
N ASN A 328 -31.58 -6.48 13.35
CA ASN A 328 -32.36 -6.80 12.16
C ASN A 328 -31.43 -7.41 11.11
N THR A 329 -31.80 -8.57 10.58
CA THR A 329 -31.06 -9.25 9.51
C THR A 329 -32.03 -9.58 8.39
N VAL A 330 -31.70 -9.17 7.18
CA VAL A 330 -32.47 -9.48 5.97
C VAL A 330 -31.57 -10.26 5.03
N VAL A 331 -32.06 -11.39 4.54
CA VAL A 331 -31.35 -12.27 3.61
C VAL A 331 -32.27 -12.46 2.40
N GLY A 332 -31.77 -12.19 1.18
CA GLY A 332 -32.48 -12.51 -0.06
C GLY A 332 -33.50 -11.48 -0.56
N GLY A 333 -33.44 -10.20 -0.16
CA GLY A 333 -34.40 -9.17 -0.59
C GLY A 333 -33.89 -8.21 -1.66
N THR A 334 -34.25 -8.42 -2.93
CA THR A 334 -34.36 -7.34 -3.93
C THR A 334 -35.84 -7.01 -4.11
N GLY A 335 -36.27 -5.83 -3.67
CA GLY A 335 -37.65 -5.35 -3.85
C GLY A 335 -38.12 -4.28 -2.86
N PRO A 336 -39.31 -3.71 -3.04
CA PRO A 336 -39.81 -2.52 -2.32
C PRO A 336 -39.95 -2.68 -0.79
N MET A 337 -40.03 -3.91 -0.27
CA MET A 337 -40.03 -4.16 1.19
C MET A 337 -38.64 -4.04 1.83
N ALA A 338 -37.55 -4.24 1.07
CA ALA A 338 -36.20 -3.89 1.53
C ALA A 338 -36.05 -2.36 1.66
N MET A 339 -36.75 -1.59 0.83
CA MET A 339 -36.75 -0.11 0.87
C MET A 339 -37.43 0.45 2.13
N ALA A 340 -38.48 -0.22 2.64
CA ALA A 340 -39.15 0.21 3.88
C ALA A 340 -38.29 -0.02 5.13
N LEU A 341 -37.54 -1.13 5.20
CA LEU A 341 -36.60 -1.38 6.30
C LEU A 341 -35.33 -0.52 6.19
N MET A 342 -34.92 -0.19 4.96
CA MET A 342 -33.86 0.79 4.68
C MET A 342 -34.25 2.21 5.09
N GLY A 343 -35.54 2.54 5.26
CA GLY A 343 -35.99 3.83 5.81
C GLY A 343 -35.45 4.17 7.20
N ALA A 344 -35.20 3.14 8.03
CA ALA A 344 -34.57 3.30 9.34
C ALA A 344 -33.03 3.45 9.24
N VAL A 345 -32.40 2.81 8.24
CA VAL A 345 -30.97 2.94 7.92
C VAL A 345 -30.68 4.24 7.15
N GLN A 346 -31.67 4.83 6.48
CA GLN A 346 -31.62 6.07 5.72
C GLN A 346 -31.34 7.31 6.59
N ARG A 347 -31.67 7.29 7.88
CA ARG A 347 -31.24 8.35 8.80
C ARG A 347 -29.73 8.33 9.08
N LEU A 348 -29.08 7.17 8.91
CA LEU A 348 -27.62 7.02 9.00
C LEU A 348 -26.92 7.42 7.69
N SER A 349 -27.61 7.35 6.54
CA SER A 349 -27.02 7.65 5.22
C SER A 349 -26.75 9.13 4.99
N GLY A 350 -27.47 10.06 5.65
CA GLY A 350 -27.17 11.50 5.56
C GLY A 350 -25.77 11.86 6.05
N HIS A 351 -25.27 11.17 7.09
CA HIS A 351 -23.90 11.32 7.59
C HIS A 351 -22.86 10.65 6.67
N THR A 352 -23.29 9.58 5.98
CA THR A 352 -22.45 8.80 5.05
C THR A 352 -22.28 9.49 3.70
N ALA A 353 -23.32 10.16 3.20
CA ALA A 353 -23.26 10.97 1.99
C ALA A 353 -22.32 12.18 2.18
N GLY A 354 -22.29 12.78 3.38
CA GLY A 354 -21.29 13.78 3.75
C GLY A 354 -19.85 13.23 3.69
N LEU A 355 -19.60 12.09 4.32
CA LEU A 355 -18.27 11.45 4.31
C LEU A 355 -17.86 10.91 2.92
N LEU A 356 -18.81 10.39 2.14
CA LEU A 356 -18.56 9.84 0.80
C LEU A 356 -18.40 10.94 -0.26
N SER A 357 -19.15 12.03 -0.16
CA SER A 357 -18.91 13.23 -0.99
C SER A 357 -17.56 13.86 -0.65
N GLN A 358 -17.19 13.92 0.63
CA GLN A 358 -15.85 14.31 1.06
C GLN A 358 -14.79 13.35 0.52
N ALA A 359 -14.99 12.03 0.62
CA ALA A 359 -14.13 10.99 0.03
C ALA A 359 -14.02 11.09 -1.50
N GLY A 360 -15.08 11.48 -2.19
CA GLY A 360 -15.10 11.64 -3.64
C GLY A 360 -14.43 12.92 -4.13
N GLN A 361 -14.54 14.01 -3.37
CA GLN A 361 -13.70 15.20 -3.55
C GLN A 361 -12.23 14.90 -3.22
N ILE A 362 -11.99 14.01 -2.25
CA ILE A 362 -10.67 13.52 -1.87
C ILE A 362 -10.05 12.64 -2.97
N ALA A 363 -10.83 11.83 -3.67
CA ALA A 363 -10.29 10.92 -4.68
C ALA A 363 -9.93 11.58 -6.04
N GLY A 364 -9.97 12.92 -6.16
CA GLY A 364 -9.87 13.61 -7.46
C GLY A 364 -10.97 13.21 -8.46
N GLY A 365 -11.95 12.46 -7.96
CA GLY A 365 -13.01 11.82 -8.71
C GLY A 365 -14.29 12.63 -8.69
N GLY A 366 -14.22 13.96 -8.64
CA GLY A 366 -15.37 14.86 -8.78
C GLY A 366 -16.08 14.77 -10.14
N GLY A 367 -15.88 13.68 -10.87
CA GLY A 367 -16.55 13.41 -12.12
C GLY A 367 -18.05 13.23 -11.91
N PRO A 368 -18.85 13.47 -12.97
CA PRO A 368 -20.31 13.40 -12.93
C PRO A 368 -20.82 12.08 -12.35
N ALA A 369 -20.08 10.98 -12.48
CA ALA A 369 -20.46 9.65 -12.01
C ALA A 369 -20.32 9.45 -10.49
N LEU A 370 -19.37 10.10 -9.80
CA LEU A 370 -19.23 10.02 -8.34
C LEU A 370 -20.01 11.13 -7.64
N ALA A 371 -20.12 12.31 -8.25
CA ALA A 371 -21.08 13.33 -7.85
C ALA A 371 -22.53 12.87 -8.10
N ALA A 372 -22.77 12.08 -9.16
CA ALA A 372 -23.99 11.29 -9.30
C ALA A 372 -24.01 10.21 -8.23
N PHE A 373 -23.05 9.31 -8.06
CA PHE A 373 -23.16 8.26 -7.04
C PHE A 373 -23.38 8.79 -5.61
N ALA A 374 -22.70 9.86 -5.19
CA ALA A 374 -22.92 10.54 -3.91
C ALA A 374 -24.21 11.39 -3.92
N GLY A 375 -24.52 12.02 -5.06
CA GLY A 375 -25.78 12.70 -5.36
C GLY A 375 -26.92 11.71 -5.28
N THR A 376 -27.05 10.76 -6.20
CA THR A 376 -27.69 9.43 -6.15
C THR A 376 -27.25 8.53 -4.99
N LEU A 377 -26.85 9.03 -3.82
CA LEU A 377 -26.82 8.31 -2.52
C LEU A 377 -27.43 9.21 -1.45
N ALA A 378 -27.21 10.52 -1.57
CA ALA A 378 -27.99 11.57 -0.94
C ALA A 378 -29.42 11.70 -1.53
N SER A 379 -29.61 11.27 -2.78
CA SER A 379 -30.79 11.40 -3.64
C SER A 379 -31.21 10.05 -4.24
N SER A 380 -30.39 8.99 -4.15
CA SER A 380 -30.94 7.64 -4.29
C SER A 380 -31.68 7.28 -3.01
N ALA A 381 -32.92 7.71 -3.02
CA ALA A 381 -33.92 6.68 -2.89
C ALA A 381 -33.99 5.79 -4.16
N LEU A 382 -33.86 6.27 -5.42
CA LEU A 382 -34.32 5.43 -6.56
C LEU A 382 -33.67 5.61 -7.97
N GLY A 383 -32.60 6.38 -8.17
CA GLY A 383 -32.21 6.81 -9.55
C GLY A 383 -31.58 5.78 -10.51
N PHE A 384 -30.96 4.69 -10.04
CA PHE A 384 -30.36 3.67 -10.93
C PHE A 384 -31.39 2.68 -11.52
N LEU A 385 -32.66 2.78 -11.09
CA LEU A 385 -33.75 1.90 -11.48
C LEU A 385 -34.86 2.63 -12.25
N ASP A 386 -34.61 3.86 -12.74
CA ASP A 386 -35.60 4.58 -13.53
C ASP A 386 -35.87 3.90 -14.89
N ALA A 387 -37.12 4.02 -15.33
CA ALA A 387 -37.73 3.31 -16.44
C ALA A 387 -36.99 3.46 -17.79
N GLY A 388 -36.16 4.50 -17.96
CA GLY A 388 -35.34 4.68 -19.16
C GLY A 388 -34.15 3.71 -19.27
N GLY A 389 -33.61 3.23 -18.15
CA GLY A 389 -32.50 2.27 -18.14
C GLY A 389 -32.93 0.81 -18.36
N LEU A 390 -34.19 0.49 -18.01
CA LEU A 390 -34.79 -0.83 -18.27
C LEU A 390 -35.49 -0.93 -19.64
N GLY A 391 -35.86 0.19 -20.26
CA GLY A 391 -36.60 0.23 -21.53
C GLY A 391 -35.83 -0.19 -22.79
N SER A 392 -34.52 -0.44 -22.72
CA SER A 392 -33.68 -0.77 -23.89
C SER A 392 -33.36 -2.27 -24.05
N ARG A 393 -34.12 -3.15 -23.38
CA ARG A 393 -34.06 -4.61 -23.61
C ARG A 393 -35.38 -5.20 -24.13
N GLU A 394 -36.18 -4.34 -24.76
CA GLU A 394 -37.34 -4.71 -25.58
C GLU A 394 -36.83 -5.45 -26.84
N GLY A 395 -36.83 -6.79 -26.84
CA GLY A 395 -36.49 -7.52 -28.06
C GLY A 395 -35.99 -8.95 -27.91
N VAL A 396 -36.76 -9.85 -27.27
CA VAL A 396 -36.81 -11.26 -27.71
C VAL A 396 -38.26 -11.78 -27.59
N VAL A 397 -39.02 -11.48 -28.65
CA VAL A 397 -40.05 -12.31 -29.34
C VAL A 397 -40.99 -13.14 -28.43
N ALA A 398 -42.20 -12.63 -28.12
CA ALA A 398 -43.47 -12.76 -28.86
C ALA A 398 -44.25 -14.07 -28.59
N GLY A 399 -45.56 -13.94 -28.37
CA GLY A 399 -46.53 -15.02 -28.03
C GLY A 399 -46.80 -16.02 -29.17
N ALA A 400 -47.83 -16.87 -29.14
CA ALA A 400 -48.96 -17.02 -28.23
C ALA A 400 -49.40 -18.52 -28.12
N SER A 401 -50.01 -18.84 -26.97
CA SER A 401 -50.64 -20.09 -26.48
C SER A 401 -51.62 -20.82 -27.44
N PRO A 402 -52.31 -21.96 -27.11
CA PRO A 402 -52.44 -22.73 -25.84
C PRO A 402 -52.64 -24.28 -25.92
N ARG A 403 -52.51 -24.99 -24.77
CA ARG A 403 -53.15 -26.29 -24.38
C ARG A 403 -52.74 -27.57 -25.16
N ALA A 404 -52.69 -28.77 -24.59
CA ALA A 404 -52.84 -29.31 -23.25
C ALA A 404 -52.53 -30.82 -23.31
N ASP A 405 -52.32 -31.41 -22.13
CA ASP A 405 -52.60 -32.80 -21.78
C ASP A 405 -51.63 -33.88 -22.26
N ALA A 406 -50.81 -34.37 -21.31
CA ALA A 406 -50.97 -35.71 -20.73
C ALA A 406 -49.67 -36.28 -20.13
N GLY A 407 -48.49 -35.72 -20.45
CA GLY A 407 -47.20 -36.30 -20.05
C GLY A 407 -46.56 -35.73 -18.78
N THR A 408 -46.94 -34.52 -18.36
CA THR A 408 -46.28 -33.77 -17.27
C THR A 408 -46.94 -33.99 -15.90
N ALA A 409 -47.67 -35.09 -15.72
CA ALA A 409 -48.47 -35.34 -14.52
C ALA A 409 -47.68 -35.97 -13.35
N LEU A 410 -46.44 -36.43 -13.55
CA LEU A 410 -45.67 -37.11 -12.49
C LEU A 410 -44.53 -36.27 -11.88
N ALA A 411 -44.14 -35.17 -12.52
CA ALA A 411 -43.14 -34.22 -11.99
C ALA A 411 -43.76 -32.94 -11.38
N GLY A 412 -45.08 -32.76 -11.51
CA GLY A 412 -45.81 -31.55 -11.09
C GLY A 412 -46.43 -31.57 -9.68
N SER A 413 -46.48 -32.70 -8.97
CA SER A 413 -47.13 -32.73 -7.64
C SER A 413 -46.24 -32.18 -6.50
N GLY A 414 -44.91 -32.20 -6.65
CA GLY A 414 -43.98 -31.64 -5.67
C GLY A 414 -43.76 -30.13 -5.78
N THR A 415 -43.95 -29.55 -6.97
CA THR A 415 -43.82 -28.10 -7.21
C THR A 415 -45.15 -27.35 -6.99
N GLY A 416 -46.29 -28.02 -7.16
CA GLY A 416 -47.63 -27.41 -7.04
C GLY A 416 -48.03 -26.93 -5.64
N VAL A 417 -47.52 -27.52 -4.56
CA VAL A 417 -47.80 -27.01 -3.19
C VAL A 417 -46.95 -25.77 -2.88
N GLY A 418 -45.72 -25.72 -3.42
CA GLY A 418 -44.86 -24.55 -3.33
C GLY A 418 -45.42 -23.34 -4.08
N ASP A 419 -46.00 -23.58 -5.27
CA ASP A 419 -46.57 -22.50 -6.09
C ASP A 419 -48.02 -22.11 -5.69
N ALA A 420 -48.83 -23.01 -5.13
CA ALA A 420 -50.15 -22.64 -4.60
C ALA A 420 -50.07 -21.90 -3.25
N ALA A 421 -49.01 -22.12 -2.46
CA ALA A 421 -48.72 -21.31 -1.28
C ALA A 421 -48.12 -19.92 -1.64
N SER A 422 -47.39 -19.81 -2.76
CA SER A 422 -46.84 -18.54 -3.25
C SER A 422 -47.90 -17.63 -3.89
N GLY A 423 -49.01 -18.21 -4.37
CA GLY A 423 -50.15 -17.45 -4.94
C GLY A 423 -51.15 -16.89 -3.92
N LEU A 424 -51.23 -17.41 -2.69
CA LEU A 424 -52.20 -16.94 -1.68
C LEU A 424 -51.55 -16.14 -0.53
N PHE A 425 -50.24 -16.29 -0.26
CA PHE A 425 -49.50 -15.52 0.75
C PHE A 425 -47.99 -15.38 0.39
N PRO A 426 -47.53 -14.24 -0.18
CA PRO A 426 -46.14 -14.11 -0.61
C PRO A 426 -45.24 -13.56 0.52
N LEU A 427 -44.57 -14.44 1.27
CA LEU A 427 -43.50 -14.10 2.22
C LEU A 427 -42.21 -14.89 1.91
N PRO A 428 -41.03 -14.25 1.78
CA PRO A 428 -39.74 -14.92 1.61
C PRO A 428 -39.02 -15.17 2.95
N GLY A 429 -38.45 -16.37 3.12
CA GLY A 429 -37.53 -16.72 4.20
C GLY A 429 -37.26 -18.22 4.28
N ILE A 430 -36.13 -18.69 3.75
CA ILE A 430 -35.62 -20.05 4.01
C ILE A 430 -34.41 -19.92 4.93
N MET A 431 -34.56 -20.36 6.19
CA MET A 431 -33.47 -20.54 7.15
C MET A 431 -33.07 -22.01 7.14
N ASN A 432 -31.83 -22.33 6.75
CA ASN A 432 -31.29 -23.68 6.89
C ASN A 432 -30.35 -23.73 8.09
N THR A 433 -30.71 -24.49 9.14
CA THR A 433 -29.86 -24.69 10.33
C THR A 433 -29.43 -26.15 10.36
N ILE A 434 -28.15 -26.40 10.07
CA ILE A 434 -27.55 -27.74 10.15
C ILE A 434 -26.76 -27.82 11.45
N VAL A 435 -27.13 -28.74 12.33
CA VAL A 435 -26.48 -28.95 13.64
C VAL A 435 -25.77 -30.29 13.57
N GLY A 436 -24.43 -30.27 13.67
CA GLY A 436 -23.61 -31.47 13.53
C GLY A 436 -23.59 -32.41 14.73
N SER A 437 -23.90 -31.93 15.94
CA SER A 437 -23.78 -32.76 17.16
C SER A 437 -24.88 -32.51 18.19
N PHE A 438 -25.12 -31.27 18.59
CA PHE A 438 -26.12 -30.96 19.62
C PHE A 438 -26.66 -29.54 19.48
N LYS A 439 -27.98 -29.39 19.63
CA LYS A 439 -28.66 -28.10 19.74
C LYS A 439 -29.55 -28.15 20.97
N SER A 440 -29.41 -27.15 21.85
CA SER A 440 -30.29 -26.95 23.00
C SER A 440 -30.89 -25.55 22.91
N ASP A 441 -32.22 -25.50 22.86
CA ASP A 441 -32.98 -24.26 22.95
C ASP A 441 -33.56 -24.16 24.37
N THR A 442 -33.04 -23.24 25.19
CA THR A 442 -33.60 -22.94 26.53
C THR A 442 -34.38 -21.64 26.47
N ILE A 443 -35.69 -21.68 26.76
CA ILE A 443 -36.57 -20.51 26.72
C ILE A 443 -37.03 -20.18 28.15
N GLY A 444 -36.72 -18.97 28.62
CA GLY A 444 -36.99 -18.56 30.01
C GLY A 444 -38.42 -18.06 30.29
N VAL A 445 -39.13 -17.53 29.29
CA VAL A 445 -40.46 -16.91 29.49
C VAL A 445 -41.52 -17.50 28.57
N ALA A 446 -41.38 -17.34 27.25
CA ALA A 446 -42.33 -17.88 26.27
C ALA A 446 -41.65 -18.11 24.92
N ARG A 447 -42.07 -19.17 24.23
CA ARG A 447 -41.77 -19.40 22.81
C ARG A 447 -43.10 -19.41 22.06
N ALA A 448 -43.25 -18.50 21.11
CA ALA A 448 -44.34 -18.53 20.14
C ALA A 448 -43.78 -19.01 18.80
N GLU A 449 -44.40 -20.04 18.21
CA GLU A 449 -44.03 -20.56 16.90
C GLU A 449 -45.27 -20.50 16.02
N GLN A 450 -45.23 -19.66 14.98
CA GLN A 450 -46.31 -19.49 14.00
C GLN A 450 -45.82 -20.01 12.65
N ILE A 451 -46.50 -21.02 12.11
CA ILE A 451 -46.17 -21.61 10.82
C ILE A 451 -47.26 -21.23 9.82
N GLY A 452 -46.87 -20.61 8.71
CA GLY A 452 -47.82 -20.10 7.71
C GLY A 452 -48.34 -21.15 6.72
N VAL A 453 -47.55 -22.19 6.41
CA VAL A 453 -47.88 -23.16 5.36
C VAL A 453 -47.82 -24.61 5.86
N SER A 454 -46.64 -25.11 6.23
CA SER A 454 -46.48 -26.48 6.72
C SER A 454 -45.32 -26.59 7.69
N LYS A 455 -45.49 -27.44 8.72
CA LYS A 455 -44.42 -27.86 9.64
C LYS A 455 -44.29 -29.37 9.54
N VAL A 456 -43.17 -29.83 9.01
CA VAL A 456 -42.79 -31.25 8.97
C VAL A 456 -41.70 -31.47 10.03
N THR A 457 -41.91 -32.43 10.92
CA THR A 457 -40.93 -32.79 11.96
C THR A 457 -40.60 -34.27 11.83
N ASN A 458 -39.39 -34.57 11.34
CA ASN A 458 -38.89 -35.93 11.26
C ASN A 458 -37.94 -36.19 12.44
N VAL A 459 -38.21 -37.24 13.21
CA VAL A 459 -37.40 -37.62 14.37
C VAL A 459 -36.87 -39.03 14.15
N GLY A 460 -35.54 -39.18 14.11
CA GLY A 460 -34.89 -40.46 13.78
C GLY A 460 -34.89 -41.50 14.90
N GLN A 461 -35.09 -41.10 16.16
CA GLN A 461 -35.10 -42.02 17.31
C GLN A 461 -36.28 -41.78 18.26
N THR A 462 -36.26 -40.71 19.06
CA THR A 462 -37.25 -40.49 20.12
C THR A 462 -37.74 -39.06 20.15
N SER A 463 -39.06 -38.90 20.13
CA SER A 463 -39.74 -37.63 20.39
C SER A 463 -40.47 -37.74 21.73
N LEU A 464 -40.12 -36.87 22.69
CA LEU A 464 -40.77 -36.82 24.01
C LEU A 464 -41.35 -35.43 24.24
N GLU A 465 -42.65 -35.37 24.55
CA GLU A 465 -43.35 -34.14 24.86
C GLU A 465 -43.99 -34.24 26.25
N LYS A 466 -43.49 -33.45 27.20
CA LYS A 466 -44.04 -33.39 28.57
C LYS A 466 -44.70 -32.03 28.78
N VAL A 467 -46.02 -32.02 28.89
CA VAL A 467 -46.81 -30.81 29.14
C VAL A 467 -47.28 -30.79 30.60
N GLY A 468 -46.89 -29.76 31.36
CA GLY A 468 -47.14 -29.70 32.80
C GLY A 468 -48.56 -29.30 33.22
N LYS A 469 -49.34 -28.66 32.34
CA LYS A 469 -50.71 -28.21 32.65
C LYS A 469 -51.73 -28.60 31.58
N PHE A 470 -51.65 -28.03 30.38
CA PHE A 470 -52.68 -28.17 29.36
C PHE A 470 -52.07 -28.26 27.96
N LYS A 471 -52.46 -29.29 27.21
CA LYS A 471 -52.13 -29.47 25.80
C LYS A 471 -53.43 -29.43 24.99
N LYS A 472 -53.55 -28.47 24.06
CA LYS A 472 -54.65 -28.39 23.11
C LYS A 472 -54.12 -28.61 21.72
N VAL A 473 -54.67 -29.59 21.03
CA VAL A 473 -54.44 -29.82 19.60
C VAL A 473 -55.76 -29.56 18.91
N ILE A 474 -55.82 -28.52 18.07
CA ILE A 474 -56.98 -28.19 17.26
C ILE A 474 -56.59 -28.46 15.81
N VAL A 475 -57.36 -29.31 15.13
CA VAL A 475 -57.11 -29.70 13.75
C VAL A 475 -58.35 -29.37 12.93
N GLY A 476 -58.17 -28.71 11.80
CA GLY A 476 -59.28 -28.19 11.00
C GLY A 476 -59.97 -29.24 10.11
N GLU A 477 -59.23 -30.23 9.64
CA GLU A 477 -59.71 -31.18 8.62
C GLU A 477 -59.71 -32.63 9.11
N GLU A 478 -58.52 -33.21 9.31
CA GLU A 478 -58.37 -34.61 9.74
C GLU A 478 -57.17 -34.72 10.68
N PHE A 479 -57.37 -35.31 11.86
CA PHE A 479 -56.32 -35.61 12.82
C PHE A 479 -56.06 -37.11 12.81
N VAL A 480 -54.84 -37.51 12.42
CA VAL A 480 -54.43 -38.91 12.31
C VAL A 480 -53.27 -39.17 13.26
N ILE A 481 -53.42 -40.21 14.10
CA ILE A 481 -52.32 -40.83 14.83
C ILE A 481 -52.15 -42.23 14.25
N GLU A 482 -50.99 -42.51 13.66
CA GLU A 482 -50.69 -43.80 13.04
C GLU A 482 -49.46 -44.43 13.69
N CYS A 483 -49.58 -45.69 14.06
CA CYS A 483 -48.50 -46.51 14.60
C CYS A 483 -48.61 -47.93 14.03
N GLY A 484 -47.84 -48.21 12.96
CA GLY A 484 -47.92 -49.48 12.25
C GLY A 484 -49.33 -49.77 11.74
N ALA A 485 -49.93 -50.89 12.14
CA ALA A 485 -51.29 -51.26 11.77
C ALA A 485 -52.40 -50.56 12.58
N SER A 486 -52.05 -49.78 13.61
CA SER A 486 -53.01 -49.07 14.47
C SER A 486 -53.18 -47.62 14.00
N LYS A 487 -54.44 -47.18 13.85
CA LYS A 487 -54.76 -45.80 13.47
C LYS A 487 -55.87 -45.23 14.35
N PHE A 488 -55.72 -43.97 14.73
CA PHE A 488 -56.77 -43.17 15.34
C PHE A 488 -57.00 -41.94 14.48
N ILE A 489 -58.20 -41.83 13.92
CA ILE A 489 -58.54 -40.81 12.93
C ILE A 489 -59.76 -40.04 13.43
N MET A 490 -59.65 -38.72 13.50
CA MET A 490 -60.77 -37.83 13.76
C MET A 490 -60.98 -36.92 12.55
N ARG A 491 -62.19 -36.83 12.06
CA ARG A 491 -62.56 -35.99 10.91
C ARG A 491 -63.40 -34.80 11.36
N LYS A 492 -63.37 -33.73 10.57
CA LYS A 492 -64.16 -32.50 10.82
C LYS A 492 -65.68 -32.72 10.85
N ASP A 493 -66.17 -33.78 10.22
CA ASP A 493 -67.60 -34.16 10.20
C ASP A 493 -68.05 -34.85 11.50
N GLY A 494 -67.15 -35.03 12.46
CA GLY A 494 -67.40 -35.69 13.74
C GLY A 494 -67.16 -37.19 13.73
N THR A 495 -66.75 -37.76 12.58
CA THR A 495 -66.42 -39.19 12.49
C THR A 495 -65.12 -39.46 13.23
N VAL A 496 -65.17 -40.44 14.15
CA VAL A 496 -63.99 -40.98 14.83
C VAL A 496 -63.82 -42.43 14.43
N ILE A 497 -62.66 -42.75 13.85
CA ILE A 497 -62.33 -44.09 13.38
C ILE A 497 -61.13 -44.59 14.17
N ILE A 498 -61.25 -45.78 14.73
CA ILE A 498 -60.18 -46.45 15.45
C ILE A 498 -59.94 -47.80 14.76
N LEU A 499 -58.73 -48.00 14.23
CA LEU A 499 -58.31 -49.20 13.52
C LEU A 499 -57.15 -49.87 14.25
N GLY A 500 -57.13 -51.20 14.27
CA GLY A 500 -56.16 -51.99 15.01
C GLY A 500 -56.45 -53.49 14.91
N THR A 501 -55.51 -54.32 15.38
CA THR A 501 -55.64 -55.78 15.37
C THR A 501 -56.36 -56.31 16.62
N GLN A 502 -56.17 -55.66 17.75
CA GLN A 502 -56.81 -55.97 19.02
C GLN A 502 -57.10 -54.67 19.76
N PHE A 503 -58.31 -54.57 20.31
CA PHE A 503 -58.71 -53.48 21.19
C PHE A 503 -59.07 -54.04 22.56
N ASN A 504 -58.44 -53.49 23.58
CA ASN A 504 -58.79 -53.79 24.97
C ASN A 504 -59.20 -52.48 25.64
N PHE A 505 -60.50 -52.34 25.92
CA PHE A 505 -61.05 -51.24 26.70
C PHE A 505 -61.24 -51.72 28.13
N THR A 506 -60.38 -51.26 29.05
CA THR A 506 -60.49 -51.54 30.48
C THR A 506 -60.83 -50.25 31.22
N ALA A 507 -61.91 -50.24 32.00
CA ALA A 507 -62.32 -49.10 32.82
C ALA A 507 -62.50 -49.53 34.28
N SER A 508 -62.10 -48.68 35.22
CA SER A 508 -62.30 -48.90 36.67
C SER A 508 -63.68 -48.45 37.18
N GLY A 509 -64.50 -47.85 36.31
CA GLY A 509 -65.85 -47.38 36.58
C GLY A 509 -66.82 -47.71 35.43
N PRO A 510 -68.09 -47.24 35.49
CA PRO A 510 -69.09 -47.55 34.47
C PRO A 510 -68.68 -46.99 33.10
N THR A 511 -68.80 -47.82 32.06
CA THR A 511 -68.55 -47.44 30.66
C THR A 511 -69.87 -47.29 29.93
N GLN A 512 -70.00 -46.28 29.07
CA GLN A 512 -71.20 -46.01 28.28
C GLN A 512 -70.85 -45.82 26.81
N ILE A 513 -71.70 -46.36 25.93
CA ILE A 513 -71.69 -46.13 24.49
C ILE A 513 -73.10 -45.71 24.11
N ASN A 514 -73.28 -44.45 23.72
CA ASN A 514 -74.59 -43.86 23.44
C ASN A 514 -74.67 -43.47 21.97
N GLY A 515 -75.74 -43.86 21.29
CA GLY A 515 -76.03 -43.51 19.89
C GLY A 515 -77.48 -43.83 19.55
N VAL A 516 -78.00 -43.24 18.46
CA VAL A 516 -79.36 -43.53 17.97
C VAL A 516 -79.48 -45.01 17.56
N VAL A 517 -78.41 -45.55 16.97
CA VAL A 517 -78.21 -46.98 16.69
C VAL A 517 -76.75 -47.32 17.03
N VAL A 518 -76.53 -48.44 17.71
CA VAL A 518 -75.20 -48.99 17.98
C VAL A 518 -75.10 -50.35 17.28
N ASP A 519 -74.47 -50.35 16.11
CA ASP A 519 -74.25 -51.59 15.36
C ASP A 519 -72.98 -52.28 15.85
N LEU A 520 -73.13 -53.41 16.53
CA LEU A 520 -72.03 -54.30 16.90
C LEU A 520 -71.89 -55.37 15.82
N ASN A 521 -70.78 -55.39 15.10
CA ASN A 521 -70.47 -56.29 13.98
C ASN A 521 -71.30 -56.06 12.69
N LYS A 522 -71.49 -54.79 12.29
CA LYS A 522 -72.11 -54.46 10.99
C LYS A 522 -71.31 -55.05 9.81
N PRO A 523 -71.96 -55.79 8.88
CA PRO A 523 -71.31 -56.23 7.64
C PRO A 523 -70.89 -55.01 6.80
N GLY A 524 -69.62 -54.96 6.37
CA GLY A 524 -69.09 -53.88 5.52
C GLY A 524 -67.99 -53.03 6.17
N GLY A 525 -68.01 -52.82 7.50
CA GLY A 525 -67.07 -51.93 8.22
C GLY A 525 -65.62 -52.41 8.35
N GLY A 526 -65.06 -53.06 7.33
CA GLY A 526 -63.70 -53.57 7.29
C GLY A 526 -62.65 -52.49 7.00
N PHE A 527 -61.37 -52.84 7.18
CA PHE A 527 -60.19 -51.98 6.95
C PHE A 527 -60.20 -51.22 5.60
N SER A 528 -60.89 -51.72 4.57
CA SER A 528 -61.00 -51.10 3.24
C SER A 528 -61.88 -49.85 3.19
N GLU A 529 -62.80 -49.64 4.15
CA GLU A 529 -63.71 -48.48 4.20
C GLU A 529 -63.14 -47.28 4.97
N ALA A 530 -61.97 -47.45 5.60
CA ALA A 530 -61.40 -46.51 6.56
C ALA A 530 -60.01 -45.98 6.16
N SER A 531 -59.81 -45.73 4.87
CA SER A 531 -58.62 -45.00 4.40
C SER A 531 -58.73 -43.51 4.78
N PRO A 532 -57.63 -42.84 5.19
CA PRO A 532 -57.62 -41.39 5.32
C PRO A 532 -58.07 -40.75 4.01
N THR A 533 -58.79 -39.63 4.07
CA THR A 533 -59.29 -38.96 2.86
C THR A 533 -58.17 -38.28 2.06
N SER A 534 -57.00 -38.07 2.66
CA SER A 534 -55.79 -37.63 1.96
C SER A 534 -54.89 -38.82 1.63
N SER A 535 -54.62 -39.02 0.34
CA SER A 535 -53.59 -39.94 -0.13
C SER A 535 -52.22 -39.27 0.03
N ASP A 536 -51.57 -39.42 1.18
CA ASP A 536 -50.15 -39.13 1.29
C ASP A 536 -49.33 -40.41 1.07
N THR A 537 -49.04 -40.70 -0.20
CA THR A 537 -48.13 -41.76 -0.63
C THR A 537 -46.67 -41.29 -0.64
N THR A 538 -46.18 -40.69 0.46
CA THR A 538 -44.75 -40.33 0.57
C THR A 538 -43.97 -41.17 1.57
N ALA A 539 -44.60 -42.10 2.30
CA ALA A 539 -43.89 -43.08 3.11
C ALA A 539 -43.67 -44.42 2.36
N LYS A 540 -42.77 -44.41 1.38
CA LYS A 540 -42.01 -45.60 0.98
C LYS A 540 -40.57 -45.17 0.66
N GLY A 541 -39.65 -45.51 1.56
CA GLY A 541 -38.21 -45.25 1.46
C GLY A 541 -37.62 -44.90 2.80
#